data_AF-G5RX31-F1
#
_entry.id   AF-G5RX31-F1
#
_cell.length_a   1.000
_cell.length_b   1.000
_cell.length_c   1.000
_cell.angle_alpha   90.00
_cell.angle_beta   90.00
_cell.angle_gamma   90.00
#
_symmetry.space_group_name_H-M   'P 1'
#
loop_
_entity.id
_entity.type
_entity.pdbx_description
1 polymer ?
#
loop_
_entity_poly.entity_id
_entity_poly.type
_entity_poly.pdbx_seq_one_letter_code
_entity_poly.pdbx_strand_id
1 'polypeptide(L)' 'MMRYIAGIDIGNSSTEVALATLNEAGALTITHSGAATAFAGPYPQRAGGNDRDQRHVA' A
#
# COMPACT_ATOMS: atom_id res chain seq x y z
N MET A 1 9.90 -24.15 10.86
CA MET A 1 10.31 -22.83 11.37
C MET A 1 9.14 -21.85 11.31
N MET A 2 9.08 -20.90 12.24
CA MET A 2 8.14 -19.76 12.21
C MET A 2 8.54 -18.75 11.14
N ARG A 3 7.57 -18.20 10.40
CA ARG A 3 7.78 -17.15 9.39
C ARG A 3 7.07 -15.87 9.78
N TYR A 4 7.67 -14.73 9.44
CA TYR A 4 6.99 -13.44 9.46
C TYR A 4 6.51 -13.10 8.05
N ILE A 5 5.29 -12.59 7.94
CA ILE A 5 4.64 -12.17 6.70
C ILE A 5 4.20 -10.73 6.89
N ALA A 6 4.60 -9.83 5.99
CA ALA A 6 4.12 -8.46 5.97
C ALA A 6 3.19 -8.27 4.77
N GLY A 7 1.96 -7.84 5.01
CA GLY A 7 1.10 -7.25 3.98
C GLY A 7 1.37 -5.76 3.89
N ILE A 8 1.63 -5.26 2.68
CA ILE A 8 1.89 -3.84 2.42
C ILE A 8 0.76 -3.31 1.54
N ASP A 9 0.05 -2.30 2.02
CA ASP A 9 -0.90 -1.51 1.22
C ASP A 9 -0.25 -0.15 0.88
N ILE A 10 -0.22 0.20 -0.40
CA ILE A 10 0.42 1.42 -0.89
C ILE A 10 -0.66 2.37 -1.38
N GLY A 11 -1.15 3.21 -0.46
CA GLY A 11 -2.09 4.28 -0.73
C GLY A 11 -1.40 5.57 -1.16
N ASN A 12 -2.21 6.51 -1.68
CA ASN A 12 -1.74 7.81 -2.14
C ASN A 12 -1.25 8.72 -0.99
N SER A 13 -1.78 8.53 0.23
CA SER A 13 -1.43 9.34 1.41
C SER A 13 -0.57 8.59 2.42
N SER A 14 -0.75 7.27 2.52
CA SER A 14 -0.06 6.41 3.48
C SER A 14 0.37 5.12 2.81
N THR A 15 1.47 4.56 3.30
CA THR A 15 1.82 3.15 3.12
C THR A 15 1.56 2.45 4.44
N GLU A 16 0.67 1.46 4.43
CA GLU A 16 0.21 0.74 5.61
C GLU A 16 0.77 -0.68 5.61
N VAL A 17 1.05 -1.21 6.81
CA VAL A 17 1.65 -2.52 7.01
C VAL A 17 0.86 -3.29 8.05
N ALA A 18 0.56 -4.55 7.74
CA ALA A 18 0.12 -5.55 8.71
C ALA A 18 1.15 -6.68 8.79
N LEU A 19 1.71 -6.90 9.99
CA LEU A 19 2.69 -7.95 10.25
C LEU A 19 1.99 -9.15 10.90
N ALA A 20 2.17 -10.31 10.31
CA ALA A 20 1.66 -11.58 10.78
C ALA A 20 2.79 -12.60 11.03
N THR A 21 2.54 -13.50 11.98
CA THR A 21 3.31 -14.73 12.14
C THR A 21 2.58 -15.87 11.46
N LEU A 22 3.31 -16.69 10.72
CA LEU A 22 2.85 -17.96 10.16
C LEU A 22 3.65 -19.08 10.83
N ASN A 23 2.95 -19.88 11.65
CA ASN A 23 3.58 -20.96 12.39
C ASN A 23 3.71 -22.25 11.56
N GLU A 24 4.33 -23.25 12.14
CA GLU A 24 4.63 -24.53 11.48
C GLU A 24 3.37 -25.35 11.18
N ALA A 25 2.30 -25.14 11.93
CA ALA A 25 0.99 -25.73 11.68
C ALA A 25 0.19 -24.98 10.58
N GLY A 26 0.74 -23.90 10.02
CA GLY A 26 0.09 -23.10 8.99
C GLY A 26 -0.91 -22.06 9.53
N ALA A 27 -0.97 -21.84 10.84
CA ALA A 27 -1.81 -20.80 11.40
C ALA A 27 -1.19 -19.42 11.14
N LEU A 28 -1.98 -18.56 10.49
CA LEU A 28 -1.64 -17.16 10.23
C LEU A 28 -2.28 -16.27 11.30
N THR A 29 -1.49 -15.44 11.96
CA THR A 29 -1.97 -14.53 13.00
C THR A 29 -1.37 -13.16 12.81
N ILE A 30 -2.22 -12.14 12.61
CA ILE A 30 -1.78 -10.72 12.58
C ILE A 30 -1.46 -10.32 14.01
N THR A 31 -0.27 -9.76 14.21
CA THR A 31 0.24 -9.40 15.55
C THR A 31 0.51 -7.92 15.71
N HIS A 32 0.87 -7.23 14.62
CA HIS A 32 1.19 -5.81 14.64
C HIS A 32 0.71 -5.13 13.37
N SER A 33 0.53 -3.81 13.46
CA SER A 33 0.28 -2.95 12.33
C SER A 33 1.05 -1.64 12.48
N GLY A 34 1.22 -0.93 11.36
CA GLY A 34 1.84 0.38 11.32
C GLY A 34 1.55 1.09 10.01
N ALA A 35 1.80 2.39 9.97
CA ALA A 35 1.65 3.20 8.77
C ALA A 35 2.76 4.26 8.72
N ALA A 36 3.15 4.62 7.50
CA ALA A 36 4.02 5.76 7.23
C ALA A 36 3.34 6.66 6.19
N THR A 37 3.59 7.97 6.25
CA THR A 37 3.17 8.88 5.17
C THR A 37 3.83 8.45 3.86
N ALA A 38 3.02 8.32 2.81
CA ALA A 38 3.51 7.97 1.50
C ALA A 38 4.52 9.03 1.03
N PHE A 39 5.65 8.60 0.49
CA PHE A 39 6.62 9.51 -0.08
C PHE A 39 5.99 10.18 -1.30
N ALA A 40 5.56 11.42 -1.13
CA ALA A 40 5.32 12.31 -2.26
C ALA A 40 6.70 12.57 -2.87
N GLY A 41 7.06 11.83 -3.92
CA GLY A 41 8.17 12.23 -4.78
C GLY A 41 7.99 13.69 -5.23
N PRO A 42 9.00 14.29 -5.90
CA PRO A 42 8.92 15.68 -6.35
C PRO A 42 7.74 15.96 -7.31
N TYR A 43 7.04 14.91 -7.77
CA TYR A 43 5.82 15.01 -8.54
C TYR A 43 4.62 14.66 -7.65
N PRO A 44 3.80 15.63 -7.23
CA PRO A 44 2.54 15.32 -6.61
C PRO A 44 1.69 14.51 -7.59
N GLN A 45 1.25 13.34 -7.15
CA GLN A 45 0.33 12.49 -7.89
C GLN A 45 -0.93 13.31 -8.17
N ARG A 46 -1.12 13.72 -9.43
CA ARG A 46 -2.25 14.58 -9.83
C ARG A 46 -3.52 13.87 -9.39
N ALA A 47 -4.28 14.49 -8.49
CA ALA A 47 -5.63 14.07 -8.16
C ALA A 47 -6.41 13.91 -9.48
N GLY A 48 -6.98 12.72 -9.66
CA GLY A 48 -7.42 12.19 -10.96
C GLY A 48 -8.02 13.22 -11.91
N GLY A 49 -7.32 13.48 -13.01
CA GLY A 49 -7.95 13.93 -14.24
C GLY A 49 -8.41 12.70 -15.01
N ASN A 50 -9.69 12.62 -15.35
CA ASN A 50 -10.19 11.65 -16.30
C ASN A 50 -9.48 11.91 -17.65
N ASP A 51 -8.53 11.07 -18.04
CA ASP A 51 -7.80 11.17 -19.33
C ASP A 51 -8.72 11.13 -20.58
N ARG A 52 -10.03 10.97 -20.38
CA ARG A 52 -11.04 10.99 -21.44
C ARG A 52 -11.38 12.39 -21.96
N ASP A 53 -10.97 13.48 -21.30
CA ASP A 53 -11.16 14.86 -21.80
C ASP A 53 -10.02 15.38 -22.70
N GLN A 54 -8.96 14.61 -22.92
CA GLN A 54 -7.80 15.02 -23.74
C GLN A 54 -7.98 14.73 -25.25
N ARG A 55 -9.18 14.31 -25.71
CA ARG A 55 -9.44 13.96 -27.13
C ARG A 55 -10.38 14.90 -27.88
N HIS A 56 -10.36 16.19 -27.58
CA HIS A 56 -10.81 17.21 -28.54
C HIS A 56 -9.93 18.44 -28.39
N VAL A 57 -8.74 18.38 -28.98
CA VAL A 57 -8.04 19.56 -29.46
C VAL A 57 -8.51 19.73 -30.91
N ALA A 58 -8.99 20.94 -31.22
CA ALA A 58 -9.67 21.31 -32.47
C ALA A 58 -8.92 20.92 -33.75
#